data_AF-A0A2Z5X376-F1
#
_entry.id   AF-A0A2Z5X376-F1
#
_cell.length_a   1.000
_cell.length_b   1.000
_cell.length_c   1.000
_cell.angle_alpha   90.00
_cell.angle_beta   90.00
_cell.angle_gamma   90.00
#
_symmetry.space_group_name_H-M   'P 1'
#
loop_
_entity.id
_entity.type
_entity.pdbx_description
1 polymer ?
#
loop_
_entity_poly.entity_id
_entity_poly.type
_entity_poly.pdbx_seq_one_letter_code
_entity_poly.pdbx_strand_id
1 'polypeptide(L)'
;MRDRRHWQDTTDKHRPNDCPTKTNIGQRFGHGVVWRILGLMMVIVVIACCLTLSQFEPVQAQSVNELKNYQNFVDQQRQIIQKQQEQINALTKPAESRLAALRKNVRVTEAQIQDNEKKIRQARNQLQTLSTKLQELEYDLNKKRDATSARLRYLQRQQLQRWWVTLLSSRDLNQFADRRRQIERIYNSDRKLLEDLTQRSARVEKQRTQIVAQKNEIELLTQKLKYQKSNIEAEAVAQQNTIDRLKSDRKALEQAEDRLAEDSRRLSQIIMAKVQPYSGLVLPPGTGQLMYPTIGEVTSNFGWRTHPILGTQRFHSGIDFGADYGSLIYASAQGRVIYADWYGGYGNAVIIDHGNGMTTLYGHCSELYVKDGDAVEKGQPIAAVGSTGFSTGPHLHFELRANGEPIDPAAYL
;
A
#
# COMPACT_ATOMS: atom_id res chain seq x y z
N MET A 1 71.39 22.62 -39.08
CA MET A 1 70.85 23.02 -40.41
C MET A 1 69.43 22.46 -40.47
N ARG A 2 68.39 23.28 -40.20
CA ARG A 2 67.46 23.91 -41.18
C ARG A 2 66.75 22.84 -42.03
N ASP A 3 65.42 22.69 -42.10
CA ASP A 3 64.30 23.65 -42.13
C ASP A 3 63.01 22.97 -41.60
N ARG A 4 62.13 23.58 -40.77
CA ARG A 4 61.16 24.65 -41.04
C ARG A 4 60.27 24.45 -42.28
N ARG A 5 58.99 24.15 -42.06
CA ARG A 5 57.89 24.86 -42.73
C ARG A 5 56.69 25.02 -41.79
N HIS A 6 56.48 26.29 -41.45
CA HIS A 6 55.31 26.90 -40.82
C HIS A 6 54.26 27.22 -41.90
N TRP A 7 52.98 27.27 -41.53
CA TRP A 7 51.92 28.24 -41.93
C TRP A 7 50.66 27.84 -41.13
N GLN A 8 50.39 28.48 -39.98
CA GLN A 8 49.46 29.61 -39.75
C GLN A 8 47.99 29.25 -40.08
N ASP A 9 47.12 29.00 -39.08
CA ASP A 9 46.45 29.93 -38.14
C ASP A 9 45.19 30.58 -38.74
N THR A 10 44.02 30.12 -38.29
CA THR A 10 42.80 30.93 -38.18
C THR A 10 41.99 30.47 -36.96
N THR A 11 42.25 31.14 -35.84
CA THR A 11 41.25 31.87 -35.03
C THR A 11 39.81 31.35 -34.95
N ASP A 12 39.42 31.10 -33.69
CA ASP A 12 38.23 31.66 -33.04
C ASP A 12 36.86 30.98 -33.27
N LYS A 13 36.43 30.17 -32.29
CA LYS A 13 35.29 30.51 -31.40
C LYS A 13 35.00 29.39 -30.41
N HIS A 14 35.21 29.69 -29.14
CA HIS A 14 34.62 28.96 -28.01
C HIS A 14 33.10 29.08 -28.01
N ARG A 15 32.39 27.94 -28.11
CA ARG A 15 31.06 27.71 -27.52
C ARG A 15 30.88 26.22 -27.19
N PRO A 16 30.76 25.84 -25.91
CA PRO A 16 30.09 24.61 -25.54
C PRO A 16 28.62 24.94 -25.22
N ASN A 17 27.73 24.80 -26.20
CA ASN A 17 26.30 24.67 -25.94
C ASN A 17 25.94 23.23 -26.24
N ASP A 18 25.94 22.39 -25.20
CA ASP A 18 24.98 21.29 -25.07
C ASP A 18 24.96 20.86 -23.61
N CYS A 19 24.08 21.54 -22.88
CA CYS A 19 23.73 21.27 -21.50
C CYS A 19 22.70 20.13 -21.53
N PRO A 20 22.97 18.93 -20.99
CA PRO A 20 21.92 17.95 -20.81
C PRO A 20 21.00 18.48 -19.71
N THR A 21 19.75 18.68 -20.13
CA THR A 21 18.59 19.04 -19.33
C THR A 21 18.68 18.54 -17.88
N LYS A 22 18.70 19.49 -16.94
CA LYS A 22 18.37 19.24 -15.54
C LYS A 22 17.01 18.57 -15.50
N THR A 23 17.01 17.25 -15.36
CA THR A 23 15.83 16.50 -14.97
C THR A 23 15.49 16.94 -13.56
N ASN A 24 14.30 17.49 -13.41
CA ASN A 24 13.70 17.97 -12.18
C ASN A 24 13.54 16.80 -11.20
N ILE A 25 14.63 16.43 -10.50
CA ILE A 25 14.62 15.51 -9.37
C ILE A 25 14.48 16.37 -8.12
N GLY A 26 13.25 16.71 -7.78
CA GLY A 26 13.01 17.48 -6.57
C GLY A 26 11.66 18.17 -6.56
N GLN A 27 10.57 17.41 -6.68
CA GLN A 27 9.23 17.80 -6.19
C GLN A 27 8.19 16.69 -6.46
N ARG A 28 8.40 15.48 -5.92
CA ARG A 28 7.33 14.47 -5.84
C ARG A 28 7.26 13.68 -4.53
N PHE A 29 8.07 14.03 -3.54
CA PHE A 29 7.99 13.46 -2.19
C PHE A 29 7.55 14.56 -1.22
N GLY A 30 6.24 14.76 -1.12
CA GLY A 30 5.66 15.73 -0.18
C GLY A 30 4.20 15.47 0.13
N HIS A 31 3.40 15.14 -0.90
CA HIS A 31 1.96 15.00 -0.68
C HIS A 31 1.53 13.65 -0.09
N GLY A 32 2.26 12.55 -0.32
CA GLY A 32 1.89 11.24 0.24
C GLY A 32 2.19 11.06 1.74
N VAL A 33 3.18 11.79 2.27
CA VAL A 33 3.60 11.68 3.68
C VAL A 33 2.80 12.64 4.57
N VAL A 34 2.48 13.83 4.06
CA VAL A 34 1.69 14.84 4.78
C VAL A 34 0.26 14.35 5.03
N TRP A 35 -0.36 13.67 4.06
CA TRP A 35 -1.71 13.07 4.23
C TRP A 35 -1.72 11.84 5.15
N ARG A 36 -0.60 11.11 5.26
CA ARG A 36 -0.44 9.98 6.21
C ARG A 36 -0.25 10.44 7.65
N ILE A 37 0.39 11.59 7.87
CA ILE A 37 0.57 12.20 9.20
C ILE A 37 -0.73 12.89 9.66
N LEU A 38 -1.47 13.51 8.73
CA LEU A 38 -2.79 14.10 9.03
C LEU A 38 -3.84 13.05 9.41
N GLY A 39 -3.86 11.89 8.74
CA GLY A 39 -4.74 10.77 9.13
C GLY A 39 -4.38 10.14 10.48
N LEU A 40 -3.09 10.05 10.81
CA LEU A 40 -2.61 9.51 12.09
C LEU A 40 -2.87 10.45 13.27
N MET A 41 -2.78 11.77 13.07
CA MET A 41 -3.15 12.76 14.10
C MET A 41 -4.64 12.76 14.39
N MET A 42 -5.50 12.49 13.40
CA MET A 42 -6.96 12.46 13.62
C MET A 42 -7.40 11.26 14.48
N VAL A 43 -6.75 10.10 14.34
CA VAL A 43 -7.02 8.91 15.15
C VAL A 43 -6.49 9.08 16.58
N ILE A 44 -5.30 9.67 16.76
CA ILE A 44 -4.72 9.94 18.09
C ILE A 44 -5.54 10.99 18.85
N VAL A 45 -6.07 12.01 18.17
CA VAL A 45 -6.92 13.04 18.80
C VAL A 45 -8.24 12.45 19.29
N VAL A 46 -8.82 11.47 18.59
CA VAL A 46 -10.06 10.80 19.03
C VAL A 46 -9.81 9.81 20.17
N ILE A 47 -8.71 9.05 20.13
CA ILE A 47 -8.31 8.16 21.24
C ILE A 47 -7.95 8.96 22.50
N ALA A 48 -7.28 10.11 22.36
CA ALA A 48 -6.99 11.01 23.47
C ALA A 48 -8.28 11.62 24.04
N CYS A 49 -9.25 11.99 23.19
CA CYS A 49 -10.57 12.46 23.63
C CYS A 49 -11.36 11.36 24.36
N CYS A 50 -11.21 10.09 23.95
CA CYS A 50 -11.83 8.94 24.63
C CYS A 50 -11.17 8.60 25.98
N LEU A 51 -9.87 8.86 26.16
CA LEU A 51 -9.14 8.61 27.40
C LEU A 51 -9.28 9.73 28.45
N THR A 52 -9.56 10.97 28.04
CA THR A 52 -9.81 12.08 28.97
C THR A 52 -11.26 12.19 29.43
N LEU A 53 -12.15 11.34 28.92
CA LEU A 53 -13.56 11.25 29.36
C LEU A 53 -13.74 10.55 30.72
N SER A 54 -12.67 10.07 31.35
CA SER A 54 -12.68 9.41 32.66
C SER A 54 -12.98 10.33 33.85
N GLN A 55 -13.43 11.57 33.63
CA GLN A 55 -13.81 12.51 34.68
C GLN A 55 -15.23 13.07 34.57
N PHE A 56 -16.10 12.48 33.74
CA PHE A 56 -17.52 12.72 33.95
C PHE A 56 -17.94 11.96 35.21
N GLU A 57 -17.84 12.64 36.36
CA GLU A 57 -18.69 12.33 37.50
C GLU A 57 -20.14 12.20 37.00
N PRO A 58 -20.95 11.32 37.59
CA PRO A 58 -22.34 11.20 37.20
C PRO A 58 -23.02 12.52 37.51
N VAL A 59 -23.11 13.38 36.49
CA VAL A 59 -24.03 14.51 36.49
C VAL A 59 -25.36 13.88 36.84
N GLN A 60 -25.89 14.26 38.00
CA GLN A 60 -27.26 13.94 38.38
C GLN A 60 -28.15 14.48 37.25
N ALA A 61 -28.44 13.67 36.24
CA ALA A 61 -29.15 14.12 35.04
C ALA A 61 -30.52 14.62 35.47
N GLN A 62 -30.75 15.93 35.39
CA GLN A 62 -31.94 16.57 35.96
C GLN A 62 -33.14 16.47 35.02
N SER A 63 -32.95 16.14 33.73
CA SER A 63 -34.06 16.00 32.76
C SER A 63 -33.94 14.78 31.83
N VAL A 64 -35.07 14.29 31.33
CA VAL A 64 -35.14 13.21 30.31
C VAL A 64 -34.49 13.63 28.98
N ASN A 65 -34.46 14.94 28.68
CA ASN A 65 -33.89 15.50 27.47
C ASN A 65 -32.35 15.40 27.42
N GLU A 66 -31.66 15.63 28.54
CA GLU A 66 -30.20 15.46 28.61
C GLU A 66 -29.78 14.01 28.33
N LEU A 67 -30.55 13.05 28.85
CA LEU A 67 -30.33 11.62 28.62
C LEU A 67 -30.56 11.23 27.16
N LYS A 68 -31.58 11.79 26.51
CA LYS A 68 -31.89 11.51 25.09
C LYS A 68 -30.86 12.13 24.14
N ASN A 69 -30.38 13.33 24.45
CA ASN A 69 -29.27 13.98 23.72
C ASN A 69 -27.98 13.16 23.83
N TYR A 70 -27.69 12.63 25.01
CA TYR A 70 -26.54 11.74 25.22
C TYR A 70 -26.68 10.41 24.46
N GLN A 71 -27.89 9.83 24.40
CA GLN A 71 -28.14 8.62 23.60
C GLN A 71 -27.84 8.84 22.11
N ASN A 72 -28.36 9.94 21.54
CA ASN A 72 -28.10 10.29 20.15
C ASN A 72 -26.60 10.51 19.88
N PHE A 73 -25.88 11.12 20.83
CA PHE A 73 -24.43 11.28 20.74
C PHE A 73 -23.70 9.93 20.70
N VAL A 74 -24.07 8.99 21.57
CA VAL A 74 -23.49 7.64 21.59
C VAL A 74 -23.73 6.91 20.26
N ASP A 75 -24.93 7.01 19.69
CA ASP A 75 -25.26 6.38 18.41
C ASP A 75 -24.46 6.98 17.24
N GLN A 76 -24.24 8.29 17.24
CA GLN A 76 -23.37 8.95 16.27
C GLN A 76 -21.92 8.46 16.38
N GLN A 77 -21.39 8.31 17.60
CA GLN A 77 -20.04 7.79 17.81
C GLN A 77 -19.91 6.34 17.31
N ARG A 78 -20.90 5.48 17.58
CA ARG A 78 -20.91 4.09 17.07
C ARG A 78 -20.88 4.04 15.54
N GLN A 79 -21.65 4.89 14.86
CA GLN A 79 -21.63 4.96 13.40
C GLN A 79 -20.26 5.39 12.83
N ILE A 80 -19.59 6.33 13.49
CA ILE A 80 -18.24 6.78 13.11
C ILE A 80 -17.24 5.63 13.27
N ILE A 81 -17.28 4.94 14.40
CA ILE A 81 -16.40 3.80 14.71
C ILE A 81 -16.61 2.67 13.69
N GLN A 82 -17.87 2.32 13.37
CA GLN A 82 -18.18 1.31 12.36
C GLN A 82 -17.61 1.67 10.97
N LYS A 83 -17.76 2.93 10.55
CA LYS A 83 -17.17 3.41 9.29
C LYS A 83 -15.64 3.31 9.28
N GLN A 84 -14.99 3.61 10.41
CA GLN A 84 -13.53 3.46 10.54
C GLN A 84 -13.10 1.98 10.52
N GLN A 85 -13.86 1.09 11.16
CA GLN A 85 -13.65 -0.36 11.13
C GLN A 85 -13.68 -0.90 9.69
N GLU A 86 -14.67 -0.47 8.90
CA GLU A 86 -14.81 -0.84 7.48
C GLU A 86 -13.63 -0.35 6.64
N GLN A 87 -13.21 0.91 6.84
CA GLN A 87 -12.05 1.48 6.15
C GLN A 87 -10.76 0.70 6.47
N ILE A 88 -10.52 0.37 7.74
CA ILE A 88 -9.37 -0.43 8.16
C ILE A 88 -9.42 -1.83 7.54
N ASN A 89 -10.58 -2.48 7.54
CA ASN A 89 -10.75 -3.80 6.91
C ASN A 89 -10.51 -3.75 5.39
N ALA A 90 -10.98 -2.70 4.71
CA ALA A 90 -10.75 -2.49 3.28
C ALA A 90 -9.26 -2.28 2.94
N LEU A 91 -8.48 -1.67 3.84
CA LEU A 91 -7.03 -1.50 3.68
C LEU A 91 -6.22 -2.75 4.05
N THR A 92 -6.72 -3.56 4.99
CA THR A 92 -6.00 -4.73 5.51
C THR A 92 -5.88 -5.84 4.47
N LYS A 93 -6.95 -6.18 3.74
CA LYS A 93 -6.92 -7.28 2.74
C LYS A 93 -5.91 -7.04 1.59
N PRO A 94 -5.89 -5.86 0.93
CA PRO A 94 -4.87 -5.55 -0.07
C PRO A 94 -3.46 -5.55 0.53
N ALA A 95 -3.31 -5.07 1.77
CA ALA A 95 -2.04 -5.05 2.47
C ALA A 95 -1.48 -6.47 2.70
N GLU A 96 -2.33 -7.42 3.11
CA GLU A 96 -1.96 -8.84 3.29
C GLU A 96 -1.61 -9.52 1.95
N SER A 97 -2.38 -9.24 0.89
CA SER A 97 -2.09 -9.75 -0.46
C SER A 97 -0.73 -9.25 -0.98
N ARG A 98 -0.44 -7.96 -0.80
CA ARG A 98 0.87 -7.38 -1.14
C ARG A 98 2.00 -8.03 -0.35
N LEU A 99 1.83 -8.25 0.95
CA LEU A 99 2.82 -8.94 1.78
C LEU A 99 3.07 -10.37 1.28
N ALA A 100 2.02 -11.11 0.91
CA ALA A 100 2.16 -12.46 0.37
C ALA A 100 2.93 -12.47 -0.96
N ALA A 101 2.66 -11.50 -1.85
CA ALA A 101 3.40 -11.33 -3.09
C ALA A 101 4.88 -11.00 -2.86
N LEU A 102 5.19 -10.08 -1.93
CA LEU A 102 6.56 -9.75 -1.54
C LEU A 102 7.31 -10.97 -1.01
N ARG A 103 6.69 -11.75 -0.10
CA ARG A 103 7.27 -13.00 0.43
C ARG A 103 7.50 -14.06 -0.66
N LYS A 104 6.64 -14.12 -1.67
CA LYS A 104 6.85 -14.99 -2.84
C LYS A 104 8.08 -14.53 -3.63
N ASN A 105 8.21 -13.24 -3.88
CA ASN A 105 9.36 -12.68 -4.59
C ASN A 105 10.68 -12.95 -3.85
N VAL A 106 10.72 -12.77 -2.52
CA VAL A 106 11.89 -13.12 -1.71
C VAL A 106 12.30 -14.58 -1.90
N ARG A 107 11.34 -15.52 -1.86
CA ARG A 107 11.62 -16.95 -2.05
C ARG A 107 12.17 -17.27 -3.44
N VAL A 108 11.63 -16.65 -4.49
CA VAL A 108 12.12 -16.84 -5.86
C VAL A 108 13.54 -16.28 -6.00
N THR A 109 13.80 -15.08 -5.50
CA THR A 109 15.12 -14.45 -5.55
C THR A 109 16.15 -15.26 -4.75
N GLU A 110 15.77 -15.80 -3.59
CA GLU A 110 16.63 -16.68 -2.79
C GLU A 110 17.02 -17.95 -3.55
N ALA A 111 16.07 -18.60 -4.23
CA ALA A 111 16.35 -19.78 -5.04
C ALA A 111 17.32 -19.46 -6.20
N GLN A 112 17.18 -18.29 -6.83
CA GLN A 112 18.10 -17.83 -7.88
C GLN A 112 19.51 -17.57 -7.33
N ILE A 113 19.64 -16.98 -6.15
CA ILE A 113 20.93 -16.77 -5.48
C ILE A 113 21.61 -18.12 -5.21
N GLN A 114 20.88 -19.10 -4.67
CA GLN A 114 21.43 -20.42 -4.37
C GLN A 114 21.87 -21.18 -5.62
N ASP A 115 21.12 -21.08 -6.72
CA ASP A 115 21.50 -21.66 -8.02
C ASP A 115 22.77 -21.00 -8.59
N ASN A 116 22.84 -19.67 -8.54
CA ASN A 116 24.02 -18.94 -8.98
C ASN A 116 25.26 -19.27 -8.12
N GLU A 117 25.10 -19.43 -6.81
CA GLU A 117 26.20 -19.85 -5.92
C GLU A 117 26.69 -21.27 -6.25
N LYS A 118 25.78 -22.20 -6.64
CA LYS A 118 26.18 -23.53 -7.14
C LYS A 118 26.99 -23.42 -8.44
N LYS A 119 26.54 -22.60 -9.40
CA LYS A 119 27.24 -22.35 -10.68
C LYS A 119 28.63 -21.75 -10.44
N ILE A 120 28.75 -20.78 -9.54
CA ILE A 120 30.06 -20.20 -9.16
C ILE A 120 30.99 -21.27 -8.59
N ARG A 121 30.49 -22.17 -7.72
CA ARG A 121 31.30 -23.29 -7.18
C ARG A 121 31.78 -24.23 -8.29
N GLN A 122 30.91 -24.60 -9.22
CA GLN A 122 31.28 -25.44 -10.36
C GLN A 122 32.34 -24.77 -11.24
N ALA A 123 32.16 -23.48 -11.56
CA ALA A 123 33.12 -22.70 -12.34
C ALA A 123 34.50 -22.61 -11.64
N ARG A 124 34.53 -22.45 -10.31
CA ARG A 124 35.78 -22.45 -9.52
C ARG A 124 36.52 -23.79 -9.64
N ASN A 125 35.82 -24.91 -9.51
CA ASN A 125 36.42 -26.24 -9.64
C ASN A 125 36.96 -26.50 -11.06
N GLN A 126 36.24 -26.05 -12.09
CA GLN A 126 36.68 -26.13 -13.48
C GLN A 126 37.94 -25.27 -13.72
N LEU A 127 37.97 -24.03 -13.20
CA LEU A 127 39.14 -23.15 -13.30
C LEU A 127 40.37 -23.77 -12.63
N GLN A 128 40.20 -24.38 -11.45
CA GLN A 128 41.29 -25.05 -10.76
C GLN A 128 41.86 -26.20 -11.61
N THR A 129 40.98 -27.05 -12.16
CA THR A 129 41.39 -28.17 -13.02
C THR A 129 42.11 -27.69 -14.29
N LEU A 130 41.60 -26.65 -14.93
CA LEU A 130 42.23 -26.07 -16.13
C LEU A 130 43.58 -25.42 -15.80
N SER A 131 43.70 -24.76 -14.65
CA SER A 131 44.95 -24.15 -14.19
C SER A 131 46.03 -25.21 -13.97
N THR A 132 45.71 -26.35 -13.36
CA THR A 132 46.66 -27.46 -13.17
C THR A 132 47.10 -28.06 -14.51
N LYS A 133 46.15 -28.32 -15.43
CA LYS A 133 46.46 -28.82 -16.77
C LYS A 133 47.34 -27.86 -17.58
N LEU A 134 47.09 -26.55 -17.45
CA LEU A 134 47.91 -25.54 -18.11
C LEU A 134 49.35 -25.57 -17.60
N GLN A 135 49.55 -25.68 -16.28
CA GLN A 135 50.87 -25.78 -15.67
C GLN A 135 51.63 -27.04 -16.11
N GLU A 136 50.95 -28.19 -16.19
CA GLU A 136 51.54 -29.43 -16.72
C GLU A 136 51.94 -29.29 -18.20
N LEU A 137 51.07 -28.71 -19.04
CA LEU A 137 51.34 -28.45 -20.45
C LEU A 137 52.53 -27.51 -20.65
N GLU A 138 52.64 -26.45 -19.83
CA GLU A 138 53.75 -25.50 -19.86
C GLU A 138 55.08 -26.17 -19.47
N TYR A 139 55.06 -27.02 -18.44
CA TYR A 139 56.23 -27.81 -18.04
C TYR A 139 56.69 -28.75 -19.15
N ASP A 140 55.77 -29.50 -19.76
CA ASP A 140 56.05 -30.42 -20.87
C ASP A 140 56.58 -29.70 -22.12
N LEU A 141 56.01 -28.53 -22.43
CA LEU A 141 56.46 -27.69 -23.54
C LEU A 141 57.91 -27.24 -23.32
N ASN A 142 58.23 -26.75 -22.12
CA ASN A 142 59.58 -26.32 -21.77
C ASN A 142 60.58 -27.49 -21.87
N LYS A 143 60.24 -28.65 -21.31
CA LYS A 143 61.08 -29.85 -21.40
C LYS A 143 61.34 -30.28 -22.84
N LYS A 144 60.31 -30.29 -23.70
CA LYS A 144 60.45 -30.62 -25.12
C LYS A 144 61.25 -29.57 -25.88
N ARG A 145 61.04 -28.28 -25.60
CA ARG A 145 61.83 -27.18 -26.18
C ARG A 145 63.30 -27.30 -25.79
N ASP A 146 63.60 -27.63 -24.54
CA ASP A 146 64.97 -27.80 -24.05
C ASP A 146 65.64 -29.03 -24.67
N ALA A 147 64.93 -30.15 -24.80
CA ALA A 147 65.41 -31.35 -25.49
C ALA A 147 65.68 -31.08 -26.98
N THR A 148 64.76 -30.40 -27.67
CA THR A 148 64.95 -29.98 -29.07
C THR A 148 66.13 -29.02 -29.21
N SER A 149 66.25 -28.04 -28.32
CA SER A 149 67.37 -27.09 -28.32
C SER A 149 68.70 -27.78 -28.01
N ALA A 150 68.73 -28.70 -27.05
CA ALA A 150 69.91 -29.49 -26.71
C ALA A 150 70.32 -30.40 -27.87
N ARG A 151 69.35 -31.03 -28.55
CA ARG A 151 69.60 -31.82 -29.75
C ARG A 151 70.11 -30.96 -30.91
N LEU A 152 69.53 -29.79 -31.16
CA LEU A 152 70.02 -28.86 -32.18
C LEU A 152 71.44 -28.37 -31.85
N ARG A 153 71.72 -28.04 -30.58
CA ARG A 153 73.08 -27.70 -30.12
C ARG A 153 74.04 -28.87 -30.24
N TYR A 154 73.61 -30.10 -29.97
CA TYR A 154 74.40 -31.31 -30.18
C TYR A 154 74.71 -31.51 -31.68
N LEU A 155 73.71 -31.36 -32.55
CA LEU A 155 73.89 -31.40 -34.00
C LEU A 155 74.80 -30.28 -34.52
N GLN A 156 74.78 -29.10 -33.88
CA GLN A 156 75.64 -27.97 -34.22
C GLN A 156 77.09 -28.15 -33.72
N ARG A 157 77.28 -28.73 -32.53
CA ARG A 157 78.59 -28.94 -31.89
C ARG A 157 79.32 -30.19 -32.39
N GLN A 158 78.58 -31.20 -32.83
CA GLN A 158 79.08 -32.22 -33.74
C GLN A 158 79.45 -31.49 -35.03
N GLN A 159 80.71 -31.02 -35.12
CA GLN A 159 81.25 -30.36 -36.30
C GLN A 159 80.70 -31.02 -37.57
N LEU A 160 80.31 -30.21 -38.55
CA LEU A 160 79.71 -30.51 -39.85
C LEU A 160 80.37 -31.65 -40.68
N GLN A 161 81.33 -32.37 -40.12
CA GLN A 161 82.18 -33.41 -40.71
C GLN A 161 81.75 -34.86 -40.41
N ARG A 162 80.70 -35.16 -39.61
CA ARG A 162 80.38 -36.57 -39.23
C ARG A 162 78.92 -37.03 -39.26
N TRP A 163 77.95 -36.17 -39.50
CA TRP A 163 76.55 -36.61 -39.68
C TRP A 163 76.25 -36.93 -41.16
N TRP A 164 76.81 -36.16 -42.10
CA TRP A 164 76.98 -36.59 -43.49
C TRP A 164 77.81 -37.88 -43.53
N VAL A 165 78.89 -37.96 -42.74
CA VAL A 165 79.46 -39.20 -42.13
C VAL A 165 78.57 -40.43 -42.16
N THR A 166 77.60 -40.43 -41.26
CA THR A 166 76.66 -41.52 -41.00
C THR A 166 75.61 -41.68 -42.11
N LEU A 167 75.25 -40.61 -42.82
CA LEU A 167 74.43 -40.72 -44.01
C LEU A 167 75.22 -41.42 -45.14
N LEU A 168 76.47 -41.00 -45.41
CA LEU A 168 77.39 -41.40 -46.49
C LEU A 168 78.19 -42.69 -46.20
N SER A 169 78.31 -43.11 -44.93
CA SER A 169 78.90 -44.38 -44.50
C SER A 169 77.88 -45.52 -44.51
N SER A 170 76.72 -45.27 -45.12
CA SER A 170 75.83 -46.30 -45.65
C SER A 170 76.61 -47.20 -46.62
N ARG A 171 76.56 -48.52 -46.42
CA ARG A 171 77.23 -49.46 -47.32
C ARG A 171 76.56 -49.55 -48.71
N ASP A 172 75.35 -48.98 -48.84
CA ASP A 172 74.52 -48.95 -50.05
C ASP A 172 73.58 -47.71 -50.09
N LEU A 173 73.04 -47.40 -51.27
CA LEU A 173 72.10 -46.27 -51.50
C LEU A 173 70.79 -46.40 -50.70
N ASN A 174 70.39 -47.62 -50.32
CA ASN A 174 69.15 -47.86 -49.58
C ASN A 174 69.29 -47.42 -48.11
N GLN A 175 70.41 -47.74 -47.47
CA GLN A 175 70.74 -47.32 -46.10
C GLN A 175 70.87 -45.80 -45.97
N PHE A 176 71.42 -45.12 -46.97
CA PHE A 176 71.46 -43.65 -47.02
C PHE A 176 70.03 -43.08 -47.03
N ALA A 177 69.19 -43.60 -47.93
CA ALA A 177 67.82 -43.15 -48.09
C ALA A 177 66.99 -43.38 -46.82
N ASP A 178 67.16 -44.53 -46.15
CA ASP A 178 66.44 -44.85 -44.92
C ASP A 178 66.85 -43.95 -43.75
N ARG A 179 68.14 -43.66 -43.58
CA ARG A 179 68.62 -42.74 -42.54
C ARG A 179 68.13 -41.31 -42.77
N ARG A 180 68.11 -40.84 -44.02
CA ARG A 180 67.52 -39.53 -44.38
C ARG A 180 66.03 -39.46 -44.04
N ARG A 181 65.26 -40.49 -44.43
CA ARG A 181 63.83 -40.59 -44.11
C ARG A 181 63.58 -40.62 -42.60
N GLN A 182 64.42 -41.30 -41.83
CA GLN A 182 64.29 -41.36 -40.37
C GLN A 182 64.47 -39.97 -39.72
N ILE A 183 65.49 -39.20 -40.13
CA ILE A 183 65.71 -37.84 -39.61
C ILE A 183 64.53 -36.93 -39.97
N GLU A 184 64.07 -36.97 -41.22
CA GLU A 184 62.93 -36.21 -41.70
C GLU A 184 61.64 -36.54 -40.92
N ARG A 185 61.39 -37.82 -40.65
CA ARG A 185 60.25 -38.27 -39.83
C ARG A 185 60.33 -37.71 -38.41
N ILE A 186 61.51 -37.73 -37.78
CA ILE A 186 61.66 -37.23 -36.41
C ILE A 186 61.46 -35.71 -36.38
N TYR A 187 62.05 -34.95 -37.30
CA TYR A 187 61.87 -33.49 -37.37
C TYR A 187 60.39 -33.10 -37.58
N ASN A 188 59.72 -33.77 -38.52
CA ASN A 188 58.30 -33.54 -38.78
C ASN A 188 57.42 -33.92 -37.57
N SER A 189 57.78 -34.99 -36.85
CA SER A 189 57.11 -35.39 -35.61
C SER A 189 57.28 -34.34 -34.50
N ASP A 190 58.50 -33.84 -34.28
CA ASP A 190 58.78 -32.83 -33.24
C ASP A 190 58.07 -31.51 -33.55
N ARG A 191 58.07 -31.07 -34.82
CA ARG A 191 57.34 -29.87 -35.26
C ARG A 191 55.83 -30.02 -35.03
N LYS A 192 55.24 -31.15 -35.42
CA LYS A 192 53.81 -31.42 -35.25
C LYS A 192 53.42 -31.45 -33.77
N LEU A 193 54.27 -32.01 -32.91
CA LEU A 193 54.05 -32.05 -31.47
C LEU A 193 54.06 -30.66 -30.82
N LEU A 194 55.00 -29.79 -31.21
CA LEU A 194 55.06 -28.42 -30.71
C LEU A 194 53.85 -27.59 -31.16
N GLU A 195 53.42 -27.77 -32.41
CA GLU A 195 52.23 -27.12 -32.95
C GLU A 195 50.96 -27.56 -32.19
N ASP A 196 50.78 -28.87 -31.97
CA ASP A 196 49.66 -29.43 -31.19
C ASP A 196 49.64 -28.90 -29.74
N LEU A 197 50.80 -28.87 -29.06
CA LEU A 197 50.89 -28.32 -27.70
C LEU A 197 50.55 -26.83 -27.64
N THR A 198 51.03 -26.04 -28.62
CA THR A 198 50.75 -24.60 -28.70
C THR A 198 49.26 -24.34 -28.96
N GLN A 199 48.62 -25.14 -29.82
CA GLN A 199 47.19 -25.03 -30.06
C GLN A 199 46.37 -25.45 -28.84
N ARG A 200 46.81 -26.49 -28.10
CA ARG A 200 46.15 -26.93 -26.86
C ARG A 200 46.27 -25.89 -25.75
N SER A 201 47.45 -25.29 -25.55
CA SER A 201 47.63 -24.25 -24.53
C SER A 201 46.77 -23.02 -24.83
N ALA A 202 46.74 -22.56 -26.08
CA ALA A 202 45.87 -21.47 -26.52
C ALA A 202 44.38 -21.77 -26.30
N ARG A 203 43.95 -23.01 -26.54
CA ARG A 203 42.56 -23.44 -26.29
C ARG A 203 42.23 -23.45 -24.79
N VAL A 204 43.13 -23.93 -23.93
CA VAL A 204 42.95 -23.94 -22.48
C VAL A 204 42.87 -22.51 -21.93
N GLU A 205 43.76 -21.61 -22.36
CA GLU A 205 43.74 -20.21 -21.91
C GLU A 205 42.48 -19.47 -22.38
N LYS A 206 42.00 -19.76 -23.60
CA LYS A 206 40.69 -19.28 -24.07
C LYS A 206 39.53 -19.78 -23.19
N GLN A 207 39.51 -21.06 -22.83
CA GLN A 207 38.48 -21.60 -21.95
C GLN A 207 38.55 -21.00 -20.54
N ARG A 208 39.76 -20.80 -20.01
CA ARG A 208 39.99 -20.15 -18.71
C ARG A 208 39.43 -18.73 -18.70
N THR A 209 39.78 -17.90 -19.68
CA THR A 209 39.31 -16.51 -19.77
C THR A 209 37.79 -16.43 -19.90
N GLN A 210 37.17 -17.33 -20.68
CA GLN A 210 35.71 -17.44 -20.79
C GLN A 210 35.04 -17.80 -19.46
N ILE A 211 35.57 -18.78 -18.73
CA ILE A 211 35.00 -19.19 -17.43
C ILE A 211 35.18 -18.06 -16.39
N VAL A 212 36.32 -17.36 -16.38
CA VAL A 212 36.52 -16.19 -15.50
C VAL A 212 35.51 -15.09 -15.81
N ALA A 213 35.29 -14.77 -17.08
CA ALA A 213 34.30 -13.78 -17.49
C ALA A 213 32.88 -14.17 -17.05
N GLN A 214 32.46 -15.40 -17.33
CA GLN A 214 31.14 -15.92 -16.90
C GLN A 214 30.99 -15.92 -15.38
N LYS A 215 32.03 -16.31 -14.63
CA LYS A 215 32.01 -16.27 -13.17
C LYS A 215 31.79 -14.84 -12.66
N ASN A 216 32.54 -13.87 -13.19
CA ASN A 216 32.42 -12.47 -12.78
C ASN A 216 31.02 -11.91 -13.10
N GLU A 217 30.44 -12.28 -14.23
CA GLU A 217 29.06 -11.93 -14.59
C GLU A 217 28.03 -12.52 -13.62
N ILE A 218 28.13 -13.81 -13.32
CA ILE A 218 27.24 -14.48 -12.35
C ILE A 218 27.41 -13.88 -10.94
N GLU A 219 28.63 -13.53 -10.55
CA GLU A 219 28.92 -12.91 -9.26
C GLU A 219 28.30 -11.52 -9.15
N LEU A 220 28.41 -10.69 -10.20
CA LEU A 220 27.73 -9.40 -10.30
C LEU A 220 26.19 -9.55 -10.25
N LEU A 221 25.63 -10.50 -11.01
CA LEU A 221 24.20 -10.81 -10.99
C LEU A 221 23.75 -11.24 -9.58
N THR A 222 24.56 -12.06 -8.91
CA THR A 222 24.29 -12.50 -7.54
C THR A 222 24.28 -11.34 -6.56
N GLN A 223 25.23 -10.40 -6.66
CA GLN A 223 25.23 -9.19 -5.83
C GLN A 223 23.99 -8.32 -6.07
N LYS A 224 23.60 -8.13 -7.34
CA LYS A 224 22.37 -7.41 -7.70
C LYS A 224 21.14 -8.08 -7.09
N LEU A 225 21.02 -9.40 -7.20
CA LEU A 225 19.91 -10.15 -6.60
C LEU A 225 19.90 -10.07 -5.07
N LYS A 226 21.07 -10.10 -4.41
CA LYS A 226 21.18 -9.91 -2.95
C LYS A 226 20.70 -8.52 -2.53
N TYR A 227 21.09 -7.48 -3.26
CA TYR A 227 20.60 -6.12 -3.01
C TYR A 227 19.08 -6.00 -3.23
N GLN A 228 18.58 -6.53 -4.36
CA GLN A 228 17.14 -6.56 -4.65
C GLN A 228 16.36 -7.31 -3.57
N LYS A 229 16.87 -8.47 -3.11
CA LYS A 229 16.29 -9.24 -2.01
C LYS A 229 16.19 -8.39 -0.74
N SER A 230 17.28 -7.74 -0.33
CA SER A 230 17.30 -6.87 0.85
C SER A 230 16.25 -5.76 0.78
N ASN A 231 16.05 -5.15 -0.39
CA ASN A 231 15.03 -4.11 -0.57
C ASN A 231 13.61 -4.67 -0.47
N ILE A 232 13.35 -5.83 -1.08
CA ILE A 232 12.04 -6.49 -1.00
C ILE A 232 11.75 -6.95 0.44
N GLU A 233 12.76 -7.44 1.16
CA GLU A 233 12.65 -7.81 2.58
C GLU A 233 12.33 -6.59 3.45
N ALA A 234 13.02 -5.47 3.24
CA ALA A 234 12.72 -4.23 3.94
C ALA A 234 11.28 -3.74 3.64
N GLU A 235 10.82 -3.85 2.39
CA GLU A 235 9.45 -3.54 2.00
C GLU A 235 8.44 -4.48 2.66
N ALA A 236 8.75 -5.79 2.74
CA ALA A 236 7.91 -6.78 3.40
C ALA A 236 7.79 -6.52 4.90
N VAL A 237 8.87 -6.12 5.57
CA VAL A 237 8.85 -5.72 6.99
C VAL A 237 8.02 -4.45 7.19
N ALA A 238 8.21 -3.43 6.36
CA ALA A 238 7.40 -2.20 6.43
C ALA A 238 5.90 -2.49 6.21
N GLN A 239 5.59 -3.40 5.28
CA GLN A 239 4.23 -3.85 5.01
C GLN A 239 3.64 -4.62 6.20
N GLN A 240 4.42 -5.51 6.84
CA GLN A 240 4.02 -6.22 8.05
C GLN A 240 3.71 -5.24 9.19
N ASN A 241 4.59 -4.27 9.46
CA ASN A 241 4.36 -3.24 10.48
C ASN A 241 3.07 -2.43 10.22
N THR A 242 2.74 -2.19 8.95
CA THR A 242 1.49 -1.53 8.57
C THR A 242 0.28 -2.39 8.90
N ILE A 243 0.32 -3.70 8.59
CA ILE A 243 -0.74 -4.64 8.94
C ILE A 243 -0.91 -4.74 10.46
N ASP A 244 0.18 -4.77 11.21
CA ASP A 244 0.14 -4.86 12.66
C ASP A 244 -0.47 -3.61 13.30
N ARG A 245 -0.15 -2.42 12.77
CA ARG A 245 -0.83 -1.17 13.14
C ARG A 245 -2.32 -1.21 12.84
N LEU A 246 -2.71 -1.58 11.62
CA LEU A 246 -4.13 -1.69 11.24
C LEU A 246 -4.89 -2.67 12.16
N LYS A 247 -4.27 -3.79 12.55
CA LYS A 247 -4.85 -4.75 13.51
C LYS A 247 -4.98 -4.15 14.91
N SER A 248 -3.98 -3.41 15.37
CA SER A 248 -4.01 -2.71 16.66
C SER A 248 -5.11 -1.64 16.68
N ASP A 249 -5.20 -0.83 15.63
CA ASP A 249 -6.21 0.23 15.49
C ASP A 249 -7.62 -0.37 15.49
N ARG A 250 -7.82 -1.48 14.74
CA ARG A 250 -9.09 -2.22 14.75
C ARG A 250 -9.48 -2.70 16.15
N LYS A 251 -8.53 -3.22 16.92
CA LYS A 251 -8.78 -3.68 18.29
C LYS A 251 -9.14 -2.52 19.22
N ALA A 252 -8.49 -1.37 19.07
CA ALA A 252 -8.81 -0.18 19.86
C ALA A 252 -10.24 0.32 19.56
N LEU A 253 -10.65 0.30 18.29
CA LEU A 253 -12.01 0.66 17.87
C LEU A 253 -13.07 -0.32 18.39
N GLU A 254 -12.79 -1.62 18.36
CA GLU A 254 -13.67 -2.65 18.94
C GLU A 254 -13.89 -2.42 20.44
N GLN A 255 -12.82 -2.15 21.19
CA GLN A 255 -12.91 -1.81 22.62
C GLN A 255 -13.67 -0.51 22.88
N ALA A 256 -13.57 0.47 21.98
CA ALA A 256 -14.34 1.72 22.08
C ALA A 256 -15.83 1.48 21.82
N GLU A 257 -16.17 0.62 20.84
CA GLU A 257 -17.55 0.24 20.57
C GLU A 257 -18.18 -0.51 21.77
N ASP A 258 -17.45 -1.44 22.38
CA ASP A 258 -17.93 -2.19 23.55
C ASP A 258 -18.27 -1.26 24.72
N ARG A 259 -17.40 -0.28 25.00
CA ARG A 259 -17.64 0.72 26.05
C ARG A 259 -18.86 1.58 25.76
N LEU A 260 -18.99 2.07 24.52
CA LEU A 260 -20.17 2.84 24.11
C LEU A 260 -21.46 2.02 24.21
N ALA A 261 -21.40 0.71 23.92
CA ALA A 261 -22.54 -0.19 24.05
C ALA A 261 -22.90 -0.48 25.52
N GLU A 262 -21.93 -0.51 26.43
CA GLU A 262 -22.16 -0.58 27.87
C GLU A 262 -22.78 0.72 28.41
N ASP A 263 -22.25 1.88 28.02
CA ASP A 263 -22.76 3.20 28.41
C ASP A 263 -24.21 3.41 27.92
N SER A 264 -24.49 3.04 26.66
CA SER A 264 -25.83 3.06 26.09
C SER A 264 -26.81 2.18 26.88
N ARG A 265 -26.42 0.94 27.22
CA ARG A 265 -27.26 0.02 28.00
C ARG A 265 -27.58 0.56 29.40
N ARG A 266 -26.58 1.12 30.08
CA ARG A 266 -26.76 1.74 31.41
C ARG A 266 -27.70 2.95 31.34
N LEU A 267 -27.59 3.74 30.27
CA LEU A 267 -28.44 4.91 30.04
C LEU A 267 -29.90 4.54 29.81
N SER A 268 -30.17 3.53 28.98
CA SER A 268 -31.55 3.06 28.73
C SER A 268 -32.26 2.64 30.01
N GLN A 269 -31.55 2.00 30.95
CA GLN A 269 -32.10 1.65 32.26
C GLN A 269 -32.51 2.88 33.09
N ILE A 270 -31.74 3.97 33.00
CA ILE A 270 -32.03 5.24 33.69
C ILE A 270 -33.23 5.95 33.05
N ILE A 271 -33.34 5.95 31.72
CA ILE A 271 -34.48 6.54 31.00
C ILE A 271 -35.78 5.83 31.36
N MET A 272 -35.81 4.49 31.34
CA MET A 272 -36.99 3.71 31.73
C MET A 272 -37.46 3.99 33.16
N ALA A 273 -36.53 4.31 34.07
CA ALA A 273 -36.86 4.66 35.45
C ALA A 273 -37.50 6.06 35.59
N LYS A 274 -37.33 6.96 34.61
CA LYS A 274 -37.80 8.36 34.68
C LYS A 274 -39.08 8.66 33.89
N VAL A 275 -39.49 7.82 32.94
CA VAL A 275 -40.72 8.00 32.12
C VAL A 275 -41.95 7.47 32.87
N GLN A 276 -42.24 8.00 34.06
CA GLN A 276 -43.53 7.80 34.73
C GLN A 276 -44.59 8.73 34.11
N PRO A 277 -45.86 8.30 33.95
CA PRO A 277 -46.86 9.05 33.22
C PRO A 277 -47.28 10.32 33.97
N TYR A 278 -47.21 11.47 33.31
CA TYR A 278 -47.79 12.72 33.80
C TYR A 278 -49.32 12.63 33.75
N SER A 279 -49.93 12.26 34.88
CA SER A 279 -51.37 12.33 35.12
C SER A 279 -51.83 13.79 35.20
N GLY A 280 -52.52 14.33 34.19
CA GLY A 280 -53.10 15.67 34.32
C GLY A 280 -53.96 16.26 33.21
N LEU A 281 -53.74 15.98 31.92
CA LEU A 281 -54.57 16.59 30.86
C LEU A 281 -54.97 15.57 29.78
N VAL A 282 -56.28 15.35 29.66
CA VAL A 282 -56.88 14.62 28.55
C VAL A 282 -57.04 15.59 27.38
N LEU A 283 -56.05 15.64 26.49
CA LEU A 283 -56.24 16.21 25.16
C LEU A 283 -57.07 15.21 24.32
N PRO A 284 -58.03 15.67 23.50
CA PRO A 284 -58.74 14.79 22.57
C PRO A 284 -57.71 14.09 21.67
N PRO A 285 -57.79 12.75 21.49
CA PRO A 285 -56.90 12.05 20.59
C PRO A 285 -56.92 12.71 19.22
N GLY A 286 -55.74 12.97 18.64
CA GLY A 286 -55.66 13.32 17.22
C GLY A 286 -56.38 12.25 16.40
N THR A 287 -57.07 12.64 15.33
CA THR A 287 -57.95 11.77 14.53
C THR A 287 -57.22 10.63 13.78
N GLY A 288 -55.91 10.47 14.00
CA GLY A 288 -55.03 9.59 13.23
C GLY A 288 -54.63 10.15 11.86
N GLN A 289 -55.20 11.28 11.44
CA GLN A 289 -54.84 11.97 10.20
C GLN A 289 -53.92 13.15 10.51
N LEU A 290 -52.65 12.98 10.22
CA LEU A 290 -51.66 14.06 10.19
C LEU A 290 -51.89 14.92 8.95
N MET A 291 -51.45 16.17 8.98
CA MET A 291 -51.27 16.94 7.75
C MET A 291 -49.81 16.96 7.35
N TYR A 292 -49.58 17.16 6.05
CA TYR A 292 -48.27 17.46 5.52
C TYR A 292 -47.64 18.64 6.27
N PRO A 293 -46.45 18.46 6.85
CA PRO A 293 -45.83 19.45 7.72
C PRO A 293 -45.17 20.60 6.95
N THR A 294 -45.03 20.51 5.63
CA THR A 294 -44.49 21.57 4.78
C THR A 294 -45.02 21.40 3.35
N ILE A 295 -44.91 22.46 2.55
CA ILE A 295 -45.20 22.42 1.11
C ILE A 295 -43.89 22.05 0.40
N GLY A 296 -43.70 20.75 0.17
CA GLY A 296 -42.49 20.20 -0.45
C GLY A 296 -42.69 18.74 -0.86
N GLU A 297 -41.86 18.26 -1.79
CA GLU A 297 -41.93 16.86 -2.25
C GLU A 297 -41.19 15.94 -1.28
N VAL A 298 -41.67 14.70 -1.14
CA VAL A 298 -40.94 13.67 -0.39
C VAL A 298 -39.68 13.31 -1.16
N THR A 299 -38.52 13.63 -0.58
CA THR A 299 -37.20 13.35 -1.16
C THR A 299 -36.58 12.08 -0.60
N SER A 300 -37.01 11.64 0.59
CA SER A 300 -36.58 10.37 1.18
C SER A 300 -37.68 9.77 2.06
N ASN A 301 -38.00 8.50 1.82
CA ASN A 301 -38.98 7.74 2.60
C ASN A 301 -38.39 7.19 3.91
N PHE A 302 -39.28 6.78 4.81
CA PHE A 302 -38.96 6.01 6.02
C PHE A 302 -38.41 4.62 5.67
N GLY A 303 -37.53 4.09 6.54
CA GLY A 303 -37.03 2.73 6.43
C GLY A 303 -35.59 2.62 5.89
N TRP A 304 -35.20 1.42 5.47
CA TRP A 304 -33.84 1.13 5.02
C TRP A 304 -33.57 1.73 3.64
N ARG A 305 -32.58 2.62 3.55
CA ARG A 305 -32.15 3.24 2.30
C ARG A 305 -30.65 3.17 2.10
N THR A 306 -30.24 3.12 0.84
CA THR A 306 -28.83 3.23 0.46
C THR A 306 -28.41 4.69 0.51
N HIS A 307 -27.43 5.02 1.35
CA HIS A 307 -26.95 6.38 1.52
C HIS A 307 -26.33 6.91 0.21
N PRO A 308 -26.78 8.05 -0.33
CA PRO A 308 -26.45 8.50 -1.70
C PRO A 308 -24.95 8.77 -1.92
N ILE A 309 -24.21 9.04 -0.85
CA ILE A 309 -22.76 9.35 -0.90
C ILE A 309 -21.89 8.15 -0.49
N LEU A 310 -22.44 7.21 0.29
CA LEU A 310 -21.64 6.17 0.98
C LEU A 310 -21.98 4.75 0.50
N GLY A 311 -23.10 4.53 -0.20
CA GLY A 311 -23.49 3.22 -0.72
C GLY A 311 -23.89 2.20 0.34
N THR A 312 -23.94 2.58 1.62
CA THR A 312 -24.30 1.70 2.75
C THR A 312 -25.78 1.81 3.09
N GLN A 313 -26.37 0.72 3.59
CA GLN A 313 -27.75 0.76 4.07
C GLN A 313 -27.82 1.47 5.43
N ARG A 314 -28.66 2.50 5.50
CA ARG A 314 -28.98 3.25 6.70
C ARG A 314 -30.48 3.23 6.91
N PHE A 315 -30.90 3.00 8.15
CA PHE A 315 -32.30 3.14 8.51
C PHE A 315 -32.63 4.62 8.68
N HIS A 316 -33.70 5.05 8.02
CA HIS A 316 -34.23 6.40 8.08
C HIS A 316 -35.46 6.41 8.98
N SER A 317 -35.35 7.03 10.15
CA SER A 317 -36.39 7.06 11.19
C SER A 317 -37.54 8.02 10.91
N GLY A 318 -37.55 8.66 9.75
CA GLY A 318 -38.57 9.63 9.33
C GLY A 318 -38.72 9.74 7.83
N ILE A 319 -39.41 10.77 7.37
CA ILE A 319 -39.57 11.16 5.96
C ILE A 319 -38.89 12.53 5.78
N ASP A 320 -38.11 12.67 4.71
CA ASP A 320 -37.48 13.95 4.36
C ASP A 320 -38.31 14.66 3.28
N PHE A 321 -38.74 15.88 3.56
CA PHE A 321 -39.42 16.77 2.61
C PHE A 321 -38.44 17.79 2.06
N GLY A 322 -38.19 17.75 0.76
CA GLY A 322 -37.39 18.76 0.08
C GLY A 322 -38.19 20.05 -0.05
N ALA A 323 -37.67 21.14 0.50
CA ALA A 323 -38.28 22.46 0.48
C ALA A 323 -37.19 23.54 0.56
N ASP A 324 -37.51 24.74 0.07
CA ASP A 324 -36.57 25.85 0.07
C ASP A 324 -36.21 26.28 1.50
N TYR A 325 -35.00 26.80 1.68
CA TYR A 325 -34.59 27.35 2.97
C TYR A 325 -35.53 28.47 3.39
N GLY A 326 -36.07 28.41 4.60
CA GLY A 326 -37.03 29.37 5.13
C GLY A 326 -38.51 29.02 4.87
N SER A 327 -38.82 27.98 4.10
CA SER A 327 -40.21 27.52 3.94
C SER A 327 -40.85 27.18 5.30
N LEU A 328 -42.13 27.49 5.48
CA LEU A 328 -42.82 27.26 6.75
C LEU A 328 -42.99 25.76 7.05
N ILE A 329 -42.77 25.40 8.30
CA ILE A 329 -43.07 24.09 8.88
C ILE A 329 -44.30 24.25 9.79
N TYR A 330 -45.30 23.40 9.60
CA TYR A 330 -46.57 23.42 10.31
C TYR A 330 -46.71 22.20 11.24
N ALA A 331 -47.39 22.39 12.38
CA ALA A 331 -47.77 21.30 13.26
C ALA A 331 -48.75 20.34 12.56
N SER A 332 -48.38 19.07 12.47
CA SER A 332 -49.12 18.04 11.74
C SER A 332 -50.42 17.63 12.44
N ALA A 333 -50.50 17.85 13.75
CA ALA A 333 -51.68 17.66 14.58
C ALA A 333 -51.62 18.61 15.79
N GLN A 334 -52.76 18.79 16.45
CA GLN A 334 -52.82 19.52 17.72
C GLN A 334 -52.01 18.80 18.79
N GLY A 335 -51.36 19.53 19.69
CA GLY A 335 -50.60 18.92 20.76
C GLY A 335 -49.88 19.94 21.63
N ARG A 336 -48.95 19.43 22.43
CA ARG A 336 -48.09 20.25 23.28
C ARG A 336 -46.64 20.07 22.86
N VAL A 337 -45.95 21.17 22.67
CA VAL A 337 -44.50 21.15 22.45
C VAL A 337 -43.84 20.62 23.72
N ILE A 338 -43.08 19.54 23.58
CA ILE A 338 -42.29 18.93 24.66
C ILE A 338 -40.78 19.11 24.46
N TYR A 339 -40.40 19.72 23.32
CA TYR A 339 -39.04 20.12 23.00
C TYR A 339 -39.06 21.16 21.87
N ALA A 340 -38.27 22.22 21.98
CA ALA A 340 -38.04 23.19 20.90
C ALA A 340 -36.66 23.85 21.10
N ASP A 341 -35.60 23.18 20.64
CA ASP A 341 -34.21 23.63 20.73
C ASP A 341 -33.31 22.80 19.79
N TRP A 342 -31.99 22.96 19.86
CA TRP A 342 -31.02 22.11 19.19
C TRP A 342 -31.05 20.66 19.73
N TYR A 343 -31.24 19.68 18.86
CA TYR A 343 -31.42 18.26 19.19
C TYR A 343 -30.43 17.36 18.43
N GLY A 344 -29.14 17.48 18.75
CA GLY A 344 -28.08 16.62 18.20
C GLY A 344 -28.01 16.63 16.67
N GLY A 345 -28.08 15.44 16.06
CA GLY A 345 -28.05 15.28 14.59
C GLY A 345 -29.23 15.91 13.86
N TYR A 346 -30.34 16.15 14.55
CA TYR A 346 -31.52 16.80 13.97
C TYR A 346 -31.36 18.33 13.86
N GLY A 347 -30.31 18.94 14.41
CA GLY A 347 -30.19 20.41 14.40
C GLY A 347 -31.27 21.07 15.25
N ASN A 348 -31.76 22.24 14.86
CA ASN A 348 -32.92 22.84 15.54
C ASN A 348 -34.15 21.97 15.29
N ALA A 349 -34.80 21.53 16.37
CA ALA A 349 -35.92 20.62 16.29
C ALA A 349 -37.07 21.01 17.21
N VAL A 350 -38.29 20.71 16.75
CA VAL A 350 -39.52 20.76 17.54
C VAL A 350 -40.02 19.34 17.75
N ILE A 351 -40.44 19.00 18.96
CA ILE A 351 -41.13 17.73 19.25
C ILE A 351 -42.48 18.07 19.89
N ILE A 352 -43.56 17.53 19.32
CA ILE A 352 -44.93 17.75 19.80
C ILE A 352 -45.48 16.42 20.32
N ASP A 353 -45.96 16.43 21.56
CA ASP A 353 -46.75 15.35 22.14
C ASP A 353 -48.22 15.53 21.79
N HIS A 354 -48.81 14.48 21.22
CA HIS A 354 -50.21 14.43 20.81
C HIS A 354 -51.06 13.58 21.79
N GLY A 355 -50.47 13.07 22.87
CA GLY A 355 -51.09 12.17 23.82
C GLY A 355 -51.04 10.70 23.39
N ASN A 356 -51.43 9.80 24.31
CA ASN A 356 -51.44 8.34 24.09
C ASN A 356 -50.10 7.76 23.60
N GLY A 357 -48.98 8.38 23.99
CA GLY A 357 -47.64 7.97 23.58
C GLY A 357 -47.26 8.37 22.16
N MET A 358 -48.07 9.17 21.46
CA MET A 358 -47.79 9.62 20.10
C MET A 358 -47.06 10.96 20.09
N THR A 359 -45.91 11.02 19.42
CA THR A 359 -45.16 12.28 19.26
C THR A 359 -44.72 12.49 17.82
N THR A 360 -44.67 13.73 17.37
CA THR A 360 -44.03 14.11 16.09
C THR A 360 -42.72 14.86 16.34
N LEU A 361 -41.72 14.67 15.47
CA LEU A 361 -40.45 15.40 15.48
C LEU A 361 -40.26 16.12 14.15
N TYR A 362 -39.86 17.38 14.22
CA TYR A 362 -39.55 18.26 13.10
C TYR A 362 -38.09 18.69 13.20
N GLY A 363 -37.23 18.20 12.31
CA GLY A 363 -35.79 18.43 12.34
C GLY A 363 -35.27 19.32 11.21
N HIS A 364 -34.01 19.71 11.36
CA HIS A 364 -33.20 20.54 10.47
C HIS A 364 -33.69 21.98 10.29
N CYS A 365 -34.43 22.52 11.27
CA CYS A 365 -35.05 23.83 11.17
C CYS A 365 -33.99 24.96 11.11
N SER A 366 -34.28 26.03 10.38
CA SER A 366 -33.46 27.26 10.39
C SER A 366 -33.84 28.17 11.56
N GLU A 367 -35.12 28.24 11.88
CA GLU A 367 -35.70 29.07 12.93
C GLU A 367 -36.87 28.33 13.60
N LEU A 368 -37.09 28.57 14.90
CA LEU A 368 -38.18 27.99 15.69
C LEU A 368 -39.14 29.10 16.11
N TYR A 369 -40.44 28.90 15.91
CA TYR A 369 -41.51 29.88 16.24
C TYR A 369 -42.24 29.55 17.55
N VAL A 370 -41.93 28.41 18.15
CA VAL A 370 -42.54 27.89 19.38
C VAL A 370 -41.46 27.49 20.38
N LYS A 371 -41.84 27.36 21.65
CA LYS A 371 -40.97 26.94 22.75
C LYS A 371 -41.56 25.75 23.52
N ASP A 372 -40.73 25.12 24.35
CA ASP A 372 -41.17 24.03 25.23
C ASP A 372 -42.37 24.45 26.09
N GLY A 373 -43.38 23.60 26.10
CA GLY A 373 -44.64 23.78 26.81
C GLY A 373 -45.73 24.58 26.06
N ASP A 374 -45.47 25.11 24.88
CA ASP A 374 -46.52 25.76 24.08
C ASP A 374 -47.58 24.73 23.64
N ALA A 375 -48.85 25.14 23.67
CA ALA A 375 -49.92 24.41 23.00
C ALA A 375 -49.98 24.86 21.53
N VAL A 376 -50.14 23.90 20.62
CA VAL A 376 -50.18 24.17 19.18
C VAL A 376 -51.38 23.50 18.52
N GLU A 377 -51.97 24.19 17.56
CA GLU A 377 -53.06 23.67 16.74
C GLU A 377 -52.54 23.02 15.45
N LYS A 378 -53.33 22.11 14.87
CA LYS A 378 -53.01 21.52 13.57
C LYS A 378 -52.95 22.64 12.51
N GLY A 379 -51.85 22.70 11.76
CA GLY A 379 -51.63 23.72 10.73
C GLY A 379 -51.03 25.03 11.23
N GLN A 380 -50.71 25.13 12.52
CA GLN A 380 -50.00 26.29 13.05
C GLN A 380 -48.54 26.27 12.58
N PRO A 381 -47.97 27.38 12.08
CA PRO A 381 -46.54 27.50 11.83
C PRO A 381 -45.74 27.33 13.13
N ILE A 382 -44.77 26.42 13.13
CA ILE A 382 -43.94 26.08 14.31
C ILE A 382 -42.44 26.32 14.09
N ALA A 383 -41.98 26.31 12.84
CA ALA A 383 -40.58 26.50 12.50
C ALA A 383 -40.43 26.87 11.01
N ALA A 384 -39.20 27.13 10.59
CA ALA A 384 -38.82 27.27 9.19
C ALA A 384 -37.83 26.20 8.75
N VAL A 385 -37.95 25.72 7.51
CA VAL A 385 -37.03 24.76 6.89
C VAL A 385 -35.61 25.33 6.86
N GLY A 386 -34.64 24.48 7.15
CA GLY A 386 -33.24 24.86 7.16
C GLY A 386 -32.33 23.70 6.74
N SER A 387 -31.08 23.80 7.15
CA SER A 387 -30.06 22.78 6.92
C SER A 387 -29.17 22.64 8.16
N THR A 388 -29.77 22.71 9.35
CA THR A 388 -29.05 22.62 10.63
C THR A 388 -28.83 21.15 11.03
N GLY A 389 -27.84 20.87 11.88
CA GLY A 389 -27.49 19.50 12.25
C GLY A 389 -26.88 18.71 11.08
N PHE A 390 -27.20 17.42 10.99
CA PHE A 390 -26.70 16.52 9.94
C PHE A 390 -27.61 16.53 8.71
N SER A 391 -27.59 17.65 8.00
CA SER A 391 -28.33 17.84 6.76
C SER A 391 -27.37 18.05 5.57
N THR A 392 -27.73 17.50 4.41
CA THR A 392 -26.96 17.65 3.15
C THR A 392 -27.48 18.79 2.26
N GLY A 393 -28.51 19.51 2.71
CA GLY A 393 -29.14 20.62 1.98
C GLY A 393 -30.52 20.95 2.58
N PRO A 394 -31.16 22.06 2.18
CA PRO A 394 -32.45 22.46 2.74
C PRO A 394 -33.53 21.37 2.63
N HIS A 395 -34.00 20.88 3.77
CA HIS A 395 -35.11 19.92 3.88
C HIS A 395 -35.69 19.89 5.30
N LEU A 396 -36.90 19.36 5.44
CA LEU A 396 -37.50 19.00 6.73
C LEU A 396 -37.34 17.49 6.94
N HIS A 397 -36.76 17.08 8.07
CA HIS A 397 -36.83 15.71 8.54
C HIS A 397 -38.02 15.54 9.49
N PHE A 398 -38.97 14.68 9.16
CA PHE A 398 -40.21 14.48 9.90
C PHE A 398 -40.33 13.05 10.43
N GLU A 399 -40.52 12.89 11.74
CA GLU A 399 -40.77 11.58 12.35
C GLU A 399 -42.14 11.54 13.05
N LEU A 400 -42.76 10.36 13.00
CA LEU A 400 -43.86 9.98 13.88
C LEU A 400 -43.32 8.89 14.82
N ARG A 401 -43.61 9.01 16.12
CA ARG A 401 -43.19 8.01 17.10
C ARG A 401 -44.37 7.55 17.96
N ALA A 402 -44.39 6.26 18.26
CA ALA A 402 -45.34 5.64 19.18
C ALA A 402 -44.57 5.06 20.38
N ASN A 403 -44.89 5.51 21.59
CA ASN A 403 -44.20 5.16 22.83
C ASN A 403 -42.67 5.36 22.76
N GLY A 404 -42.23 6.39 22.03
CA GLY A 404 -40.81 6.74 21.84
C GLY A 404 -40.12 6.10 20.64
N GLU A 405 -40.72 5.06 20.04
CA GLU A 405 -40.15 4.34 18.88
C GLU A 405 -40.64 4.94 17.55
N PRO A 406 -39.74 5.18 16.56
CA PRO A 406 -40.13 5.66 15.23
C PRO A 406 -41.00 4.67 14.46
N ILE A 407 -42.06 5.19 13.84
CA ILE A 407 -42.95 4.45 12.94
C ILE A 407 -43.09 5.20 11.61
N ASP A 408 -43.47 4.49 10.55
CA ASP A 408 -43.60 5.08 9.22
C ASP A 408 -44.69 6.17 9.19
N PRO A 409 -44.33 7.46 8.97
CA PRO A 409 -45.31 8.54 8.93
C PRO A 409 -46.20 8.50 7.67
N ALA A 410 -45.81 7.80 6.60
CA ALA A 410 -46.52 7.81 5.32
C ALA A 410 -47.94 7.23 5.43
N ALA A 411 -48.16 6.31 6.37
CA ALA A 411 -49.49 5.72 6.61
C ALA A 411 -50.46 6.69 7.32
N TYR A 412 -49.98 7.85 7.78
CA TYR A 412 -50.73 8.79 8.61
C TYR A 412 -50.87 10.19 7.97
N LEU A 413 -50.21 10.45 6.84
CA LEU A 413 -50.10 11.76 6.18
C LEU A 413 -51.10 11.99 5.04
#